data_AF-A0A085JZK2-F1
#
_entry.id   AF-A0A085JZK2-F1
#
_cell.length_a   1.000
_cell.length_b   1.000
_cell.length_c   1.000
_cell.angle_alpha   90.00
_cell.angle_beta   90.00
_cell.angle_gamma   90.00
#
_symmetry.space_group_name_H-M   'P 1'
#
loop_
_entity.id
_entity.type
_entity.pdbx_description
1 polymer ?
#
loop_
_entity_poly.entity_id
_entity_poly.type
_entity_poly.pdbx_seq_one_letter_code
_entity_poly.pdbx_strand_id
1 'polypeptide(L)'
;MFLPRSLSSRLSLLALTALAACATPVKQVPPTPPPAVVPTVMPTPPRNSAPDMVPPDKDEAGKFITPNRDSQGDQALWHVRMGLNVAALGCPETNGQTRILYNQMLTVHGASLKRANDTLEVSYQQRYGSSAIRMREVLNTLVYNFFALPPAQKAFCQKAVATMTIINGLTPEALAAYAPKALDELEQPFRDFWAEYEDYLRRLEEWRKRFGATVKLVGPVGGDDLNDHEPPAPTAPAPMGQVPATPMQRPSDMILPDAPASAPAPAAPAPAVPGTPGAPPRVVPTQPQVQAPKLPLQPVPAPPET
;
A
#
# COMPACT_ATOMS: atom_id res chain seq x y z
N MET A 1 -53.20 -93.85 65.84
CA MET A 1 -54.33 -94.19 64.94
C MET A 1 -54.15 -93.35 63.67
N PHE A 2 -54.09 -94.01 62.50
CA PHE A 2 -54.16 -93.48 61.12
C PHE A 2 -53.05 -92.53 60.56
N LEU A 3 -52.21 -93.09 59.69
CA LEU A 3 -51.67 -92.46 58.45
C LEU A 3 -52.83 -92.31 57.41
N PRO A 4 -52.73 -91.69 56.19
CA PRO A 4 -51.57 -91.19 55.40
C PRO A 4 -51.83 -89.91 54.52
N ARG A 5 -50.88 -89.64 53.59
CA ARG A 5 -51.01 -89.01 52.24
C ARG A 5 -51.15 -87.47 52.17
N SER A 6 -50.70 -86.78 51.12
CA SER A 6 -49.57 -86.83 50.17
C SER A 6 -49.85 -85.73 49.14
N LEU A 7 -48.79 -85.16 48.57
CA LEU A 7 -48.72 -84.52 47.24
C LEU A 7 -49.33 -83.12 47.01
N SER A 8 -48.38 -82.21 46.79
CA SER A 8 -48.19 -81.48 45.53
C SER A 8 -49.06 -80.27 45.20
N SER A 9 -48.33 -79.24 44.71
CA SER A 9 -48.79 -78.11 43.90
C SER A 9 -49.48 -77.03 44.74
N ARG A 10 -48.88 -75.87 44.99
CA ARG A 10 -48.54 -74.86 43.99
C ARG A 10 -47.39 -73.97 44.48
N LEU A 11 -46.17 -74.20 43.97
CA LEU A 11 -45.22 -73.11 43.81
C LEU A 11 -45.70 -72.31 42.60
N SER A 12 -46.21 -71.10 42.81
CA SER A 12 -46.46 -70.18 41.70
C SER A 12 -46.09 -68.77 42.12
N LEU A 13 -45.01 -68.31 41.49
CA LEU A 13 -44.71 -66.93 41.14
C LEU A 13 -44.85 -65.89 42.26
N LEU A 14 -43.81 -65.71 43.07
CA LEU A 14 -43.58 -64.42 43.75
C LEU A 14 -42.11 -64.18 44.17
N ALA A 15 -41.15 -64.95 43.65
CA ALA A 15 -39.75 -64.88 44.04
C ALA A 15 -38.81 -64.52 42.88
N LEU A 16 -39.21 -63.58 42.00
CA LEU A 16 -38.36 -63.08 40.91
C LEU A 16 -38.34 -61.54 40.79
N THR A 17 -38.53 -60.81 41.90
CA THR A 17 -38.51 -59.33 41.91
C THR A 17 -37.56 -58.72 42.94
N ALA A 18 -36.60 -59.49 43.47
CA ALA A 18 -35.69 -59.01 44.53
C ALA A 18 -34.18 -59.12 44.18
N LEU A 19 -33.80 -59.06 42.90
CA LEU A 19 -32.38 -59.01 42.48
C LEU A 19 -32.00 -57.85 41.54
N ALA A 20 -32.89 -56.88 41.31
CA ALA A 20 -32.61 -55.74 40.42
C ALA A 20 -32.24 -54.44 41.17
N ALA A 21 -31.74 -54.53 42.41
CA ALA A 21 -31.48 -53.36 43.26
C ALA A 21 -30.02 -53.22 43.68
N CYS A 22 -29.09 -53.30 42.72
CA CYS A 22 -27.73 -52.76 42.85
C CYS A 22 -27.19 -52.36 41.47
N ALA A 23 -27.95 -51.54 40.73
CA ALA A 23 -27.37 -50.73 39.67
C ALA A 23 -27.01 -49.38 40.29
N THR A 24 -25.73 -49.20 40.65
CA THR A 24 -25.21 -47.86 40.99
C THR A 24 -25.53 -46.93 39.81
N PRO A 25 -26.22 -45.79 40.03
CA PRO A 25 -26.45 -44.84 38.96
C PRO A 25 -25.07 -44.41 38.45
N VAL A 26 -24.80 -44.65 37.17
CA VAL A 26 -23.61 -44.08 36.51
C VAL A 26 -23.74 -42.59 36.69
N LYS A 27 -22.89 -42.01 37.55
CA LYS A 27 -22.80 -40.57 37.71
C LYS A 27 -22.45 -40.03 36.34
N GLN A 28 -23.42 -39.46 35.64
CA GLN A 28 -23.18 -38.79 34.37
C GLN A 28 -22.10 -37.76 34.65
N VAL A 29 -20.90 -37.98 34.12
CA VAL A 29 -19.85 -36.97 34.15
C VAL A 29 -20.46 -35.75 33.46
N PRO A 30 -20.51 -34.58 34.12
CA PRO A 30 -20.98 -33.37 33.48
C PRO A 30 -20.28 -33.24 32.13
N PRO A 31 -20.98 -32.92 31.03
CA PRO A 31 -20.31 -32.71 29.75
C PRO A 31 -19.16 -31.72 29.99
N THR A 32 -17.93 -32.14 29.65
CA THR A 32 -16.75 -31.29 29.77
C THR A 32 -17.12 -29.94 29.14
N PRO A 33 -17.01 -28.82 29.88
CA PRO A 33 -17.32 -27.52 29.30
C PRO A 33 -16.52 -27.39 28.00
N PRO A 34 -17.15 -26.95 26.90
CA PRO A 34 -16.45 -26.80 25.63
C PRO A 34 -15.17 -25.99 25.90
N PRO A 35 -14.02 -26.41 25.36
CA PRO A 35 -12.76 -25.73 25.60
C PRO A 35 -12.95 -24.24 25.34
N ALA A 36 -12.52 -23.41 26.29
CA ALA A 36 -12.67 -21.96 26.19
C ALA A 36 -12.08 -21.50 24.85
N VAL A 37 -12.94 -21.00 23.96
CA VAL A 37 -12.51 -20.41 22.68
C VAL A 37 -11.90 -19.06 23.04
N VAL A 38 -10.58 -19.02 23.22
CA VAL A 38 -9.85 -17.76 23.33
C VAL A 38 -9.94 -17.09 21.95
N PRO A 39 -10.53 -15.89 21.82
CA PRO A 39 -10.56 -15.20 20.53
C PRO A 39 -9.14 -14.87 20.10
N THR A 40 -8.66 -15.56 19.08
CA THR A 40 -7.33 -15.41 18.49
C THR A 40 -7.42 -14.49 17.28
N VAL A 41 -7.89 -13.26 17.49
CA VAL A 41 -8.08 -12.30 16.38
C VAL A 41 -6.73 -12.03 15.73
N MET A 42 -6.58 -12.40 14.46
CA MET A 42 -5.38 -12.11 13.69
C MET A 42 -5.28 -10.60 13.47
N PRO A 43 -4.10 -9.98 13.68
CA PRO A 43 -3.89 -8.58 13.31
C PRO A 43 -4.24 -8.36 11.83
N THR A 44 -4.92 -7.25 11.54
CA THR A 44 -5.23 -6.85 10.16
C THR A 44 -4.30 -5.74 9.68
N PRO A 45 -4.01 -5.65 8.37
CA PRO A 45 -3.21 -4.56 7.83
C PRO A 45 -3.83 -3.19 8.15
N PRO A 46 -3.02 -2.17 8.48
CA PRO A 46 -3.52 -0.85 8.79
C PRO A 46 -4.12 -0.18 7.56
N ARG A 47 -5.12 0.69 7.77
CA ARG A 47 -5.71 1.54 6.70
C ARG A 47 -6.19 0.76 5.47
N ASN A 48 -6.62 -0.50 5.67
CA ASN A 48 -7.05 -1.42 4.61
C ASN A 48 -5.98 -1.63 3.51
N SER A 49 -4.70 -1.55 3.88
CA SER A 49 -3.60 -1.84 2.94
C SER A 49 -3.52 -3.32 2.58
N ALA A 50 -2.83 -3.63 1.48
CA ALA A 50 -2.54 -5.01 1.12
C ALA A 50 -1.73 -5.73 2.22
N PRO A 51 -1.99 -7.03 2.49
CA PRO A 51 -1.31 -7.79 3.55
C PRO A 51 0.14 -8.18 3.21
N ASP A 52 0.53 -8.04 1.94
CA ASP A 52 1.83 -8.42 1.38
C ASP A 52 2.69 -7.21 0.96
N MET A 53 2.40 -6.03 1.49
CA MET A 53 3.20 -4.85 1.23
C MET A 53 4.54 -4.94 1.96
N VAL A 54 5.61 -4.50 1.28
CA VAL A 54 6.94 -4.37 1.86
C VAL A 54 7.20 -2.88 2.12
N PRO A 55 7.33 -2.44 3.40
CA PRO A 55 7.77 -1.09 3.70
C PRO A 55 9.14 -0.80 3.09
N PRO A 56 9.44 0.45 2.70
CA PRO A 56 10.77 0.83 2.25
C PRO A 56 11.84 0.53 3.31
N ASP A 57 13.07 0.29 2.85
CA ASP A 57 14.22 0.20 3.74
C ASP A 57 14.41 1.49 4.54
N LYS A 58 15.07 1.39 5.69
CA LYS A 58 15.48 2.54 6.49
C LYS A 58 16.96 2.85 6.29
N ASP A 59 17.31 4.13 6.39
CA ASP A 59 18.70 4.58 6.40
C ASP A 59 19.37 4.31 7.76
N GLU A 60 20.65 4.68 7.87
CA GLU A 60 21.44 4.53 9.10
C GLU A 60 20.86 5.30 10.30
N ALA A 61 20.06 6.34 10.04
CA ALA A 61 19.36 7.12 11.05
C ALA A 61 17.98 6.52 11.42
N GLY A 62 17.57 5.41 10.80
CA GLY A 62 16.29 4.75 11.03
C GLY A 62 15.10 5.41 10.31
N LYS A 63 15.34 6.33 9.37
CA LYS A 63 14.29 6.97 8.56
C LYS A 63 14.02 6.13 7.31
N PHE A 64 12.74 5.99 6.94
CA PHE A 64 12.37 5.36 5.67
C PHE A 64 13.02 6.07 4.48
N ILE A 65 13.61 5.29 3.59
CA ILE A 65 14.20 5.75 2.35
C ILE A 65 13.07 6.05 1.37
N THR A 66 12.93 7.33 1.02
CA THR A 66 11.93 7.79 0.06
C THR A 66 12.60 8.20 -1.26
N PRO A 67 11.85 8.30 -2.38
CA PRO A 67 12.37 8.87 -3.61
C PRO A 67 12.86 10.30 -3.48
N ASN A 68 12.51 11.00 -2.41
CA ASN A 68 12.84 12.39 -2.10
C ASN A 68 14.03 12.54 -1.13
N ARG A 69 14.72 11.43 -0.80
CA ARG A 69 15.92 11.51 0.05
C ARG A 69 16.91 12.53 -0.51
N ASP A 70 17.49 13.30 0.39
CA ASP A 70 18.50 14.33 0.09
C ASP A 70 18.02 15.42 -0.89
N SER A 71 16.72 15.48 -1.21
CA SER A 71 16.13 16.55 -2.02
C SER A 71 16.20 17.86 -1.25
N GLN A 72 16.96 18.81 -1.79
CA GLN A 72 17.16 20.14 -1.23
C GLN A 72 16.92 21.21 -2.29
N GLY A 73 16.79 22.47 -1.86
CA GLY A 73 16.66 23.63 -2.75
C GLY A 73 15.63 23.42 -3.87
N ASP A 74 16.07 23.56 -5.12
CA ASP A 74 15.20 23.43 -6.30
C ASP A 74 14.67 22.03 -6.55
N GLN A 75 15.43 21.00 -6.16
CA GLN A 75 14.93 19.63 -6.24
C GLN A 75 13.79 19.41 -5.25
N ALA A 76 13.94 19.90 -4.01
CA ALA A 76 12.87 19.85 -3.04
C ALA A 76 11.63 20.62 -3.54
N LEU A 77 11.82 21.83 -4.07
CA LEU A 77 10.72 22.64 -4.58
C LEU A 77 9.97 21.96 -5.74
N TRP A 78 10.71 21.32 -6.65
CA TRP A 78 10.10 20.56 -7.74
C TRP A 78 9.29 19.36 -7.23
N HIS A 79 9.83 18.61 -6.25
CA HIS A 79 9.14 17.47 -5.66
C HIS A 79 7.91 17.89 -4.84
N VAL A 80 7.97 19.04 -4.16
CA VAL A 80 6.79 19.67 -3.52
C VAL A 80 5.71 19.94 -4.57
N ARG A 81 6.06 20.58 -5.70
CA ARG A 81 5.09 20.80 -6.79
C ARG A 81 4.48 19.49 -7.29
N MET A 82 5.27 18.43 -7.41
CA MET A 82 4.77 17.11 -7.83
C MET A 82 3.78 16.51 -6.83
N GLY A 83 4.11 16.51 -5.53
CA GLY A 83 3.19 16.05 -4.50
C GLY A 83 1.90 16.85 -4.48
N LEU A 84 1.99 18.19 -4.53
CA LEU A 84 0.80 19.05 -4.54
C LEU A 84 -0.05 18.87 -5.81
N ASN A 85 0.55 18.50 -6.94
CA ASN A 85 -0.20 18.12 -8.14
C ASN A 85 -0.97 16.81 -7.93
N VAL A 86 -0.38 15.81 -7.29
CA VAL A 86 -1.10 14.58 -6.91
C VAL A 86 -2.29 14.92 -6.02
N ALA A 87 -2.11 15.80 -5.02
CA ALA A 87 -3.21 16.23 -4.16
C ALA A 87 -4.32 17.00 -4.90
N ALA A 88 -3.95 17.82 -5.88
CA ALA A 88 -4.90 18.55 -6.72
C ALA A 88 -5.71 17.63 -7.65
N LEU A 89 -5.25 16.41 -7.92
CA LEU A 89 -5.96 15.45 -8.78
C LEU A 89 -6.66 14.35 -7.97
N GLY A 90 -6.05 13.92 -6.87
CA GLY A 90 -6.37 12.67 -6.19
C GLY A 90 -7.08 12.81 -4.84
N CYS A 91 -7.29 14.01 -4.32
CA CYS A 91 -7.92 14.21 -3.01
C CYS A 91 -9.44 14.38 -3.12
N PRO A 92 -10.28 13.36 -2.88
CA PRO A 92 -11.72 13.45 -3.14
C PRO A 92 -12.44 14.48 -2.25
N GLU A 93 -12.20 14.44 -0.94
CA GLU A 93 -12.89 15.30 0.05
C GLU A 93 -12.53 16.78 -0.09
N THR A 94 -11.31 17.07 -0.55
CA THR A 94 -10.77 18.41 -0.64
C THR A 94 -10.54 18.86 -2.08
N ASN A 95 -10.99 18.10 -3.09
CA ASN A 95 -10.56 18.26 -4.49
C ASN A 95 -10.74 19.69 -5.01
N GLY A 96 -11.89 20.30 -4.72
CA GLY A 96 -12.16 21.68 -5.11
C GLY A 96 -11.15 22.65 -4.50
N GLN A 97 -10.85 22.50 -3.21
CA GLN A 97 -9.93 23.37 -2.50
C GLN A 97 -8.46 23.12 -2.87
N THR A 98 -8.03 21.86 -2.98
CA THR A 98 -6.66 21.53 -3.41
C THR A 98 -6.39 22.04 -4.83
N ARG A 99 -7.36 21.92 -5.75
CA ARG A 99 -7.24 22.48 -7.11
C ARG A 99 -7.13 24.01 -7.12
N ILE A 100 -7.95 24.71 -6.35
CA ILE A 100 -7.90 26.18 -6.25
C ILE A 100 -6.54 26.63 -5.72
N LEU A 101 -6.10 26.05 -4.60
CA LEU A 101 -4.83 26.40 -3.96
C LEU A 101 -3.63 26.06 -4.85
N TYR A 102 -3.66 24.93 -5.55
CA TYR A 102 -2.62 24.53 -6.49
C TYR A 102 -2.53 25.50 -7.68
N ASN A 103 -3.66 25.87 -8.29
CA ASN A 103 -3.67 26.83 -9.39
C ASN A 103 -3.21 28.23 -8.95
N GLN A 104 -3.54 28.64 -7.72
CA GLN A 104 -3.00 29.86 -7.13
C GLN A 104 -1.48 29.79 -6.99
N MET A 105 -0.94 28.67 -6.49
CA MET A 105 0.50 28.46 -6.36
C MET A 105 1.19 28.56 -7.73
N LEU A 106 0.63 27.93 -8.77
CA LEU A 106 1.18 28.03 -10.12
C LEU A 106 1.21 29.47 -10.64
N THR A 107 0.17 30.25 -10.34
CA THR A 107 0.08 31.67 -10.72
C THR A 107 1.10 32.52 -9.96
N VAL A 108 1.16 32.40 -8.64
CA VAL A 108 2.00 33.24 -7.77
C VAL A 108 3.49 32.89 -7.92
N HIS A 109 3.81 31.59 -8.04
CA HIS A 109 5.18 31.07 -7.98
C HIS A 109 5.70 30.52 -9.30
N GLY A 110 5.04 30.80 -10.42
CA GLY A 110 5.40 30.26 -11.74
C GLY A 110 6.87 30.49 -12.12
N ALA A 111 7.42 31.67 -11.81
CA ALA A 111 8.84 31.98 -12.05
C ALA A 111 9.79 31.11 -11.21
N SER A 112 9.49 30.93 -9.91
CA SER A 112 10.28 30.07 -9.01
C SER A 112 10.24 28.60 -9.44
N LEU A 113 9.07 28.12 -9.86
CA LEU A 113 8.88 26.74 -10.35
C LEU A 113 9.60 26.51 -11.67
N LYS A 114 9.56 27.48 -12.59
CA LYS A 114 10.30 27.42 -13.85
C LYS A 114 11.81 27.38 -13.60
N ARG A 115 12.33 28.26 -12.74
CA ARG A 115 13.75 28.27 -12.35
C ARG A 115 14.19 26.92 -11.77
N ALA A 116 13.37 26.33 -10.89
CA ALA A 116 13.66 25.01 -10.33
C ALA A 116 13.71 23.92 -11.41
N ASN A 117 12.74 23.90 -12.33
CA ASN A 117 12.73 22.97 -13.46
C ASN A 117 13.98 23.10 -14.35
N ASP A 118 14.34 24.33 -14.71
CA ASP A 118 15.48 24.61 -15.58
C ASP A 118 16.81 24.18 -14.91
N THR A 119 16.94 24.44 -13.60
CA THR A 119 18.10 24.01 -12.79
C THR A 119 18.22 22.49 -12.73
N LEU A 120 17.10 21.78 -12.59
CA LEU A 120 17.09 20.32 -12.62
C LEU A 120 17.50 19.79 -13.99
N GLU A 121 16.99 20.37 -15.08
CA GLU A 121 17.38 19.95 -16.42
C GLU A 121 18.90 20.04 -16.63
N VAL A 122 19.51 21.18 -16.23
CA VAL A 122 20.96 21.36 -16.28
C VAL A 122 21.68 20.34 -15.39
N SER A 123 21.23 20.14 -14.16
CA SER A 123 21.86 19.21 -13.20
C SER A 123 21.83 17.76 -13.68
N TYR A 124 20.71 17.33 -14.27
CA TYR A 124 20.58 16.01 -14.87
C TYR A 124 21.44 15.85 -16.11
N GLN A 125 21.50 16.89 -16.97
CA GLN A 125 22.35 16.88 -18.14
C GLN A 125 23.83 16.76 -17.77
N GLN A 126 24.28 17.52 -16.76
CA GLN A 126 25.65 17.44 -16.25
C GLN A 126 25.99 16.07 -15.66
N ARG A 127 25.06 15.47 -14.92
CA ARG A 127 25.30 14.18 -14.24
C ARG A 127 25.21 12.98 -15.17
N TYR A 128 24.26 12.98 -16.10
CA TYR A 128 23.85 11.79 -16.84
C TYR A 128 24.05 11.89 -18.36
N GLY A 129 24.43 13.06 -18.87
CA GLY A 129 24.66 13.28 -20.31
C GLY A 129 23.45 12.85 -21.15
N SER A 130 23.69 11.98 -22.14
CA SER A 130 22.65 11.47 -23.03
C SER A 130 21.52 10.70 -22.32
N SER A 131 21.73 10.25 -21.08
CA SER A 131 20.72 9.55 -20.28
C SER A 131 19.87 10.46 -19.38
N ALA A 132 20.10 11.78 -19.39
CA ALA A 132 19.47 12.75 -18.49
C ALA A 132 17.94 12.64 -18.45
N ILE A 133 17.29 12.71 -19.60
CA ILE A 133 15.83 12.62 -19.72
C ILE A 133 15.32 11.31 -19.12
N ARG A 134 15.94 10.17 -19.48
CA ARG A 134 15.53 8.85 -18.97
C ARG A 134 15.64 8.79 -17.45
N MET A 135 16.76 9.26 -16.89
CA MET A 135 16.98 9.22 -15.44
C MET A 135 16.03 10.16 -14.68
N ARG A 136 15.69 11.30 -15.28
CA ARG A 136 14.71 12.24 -14.74
C ARG A 136 13.29 11.65 -14.73
N GLU A 137 12.87 11.03 -15.82
CA GLU A 137 11.55 10.39 -15.92
C GLU A 137 11.40 9.21 -14.94
N VAL A 138 12.47 8.43 -14.74
CA VAL A 138 12.49 7.37 -13.72
C VAL A 138 12.25 7.96 -12.33
N LEU A 139 13.00 9.00 -11.95
CA LEU A 139 12.79 9.63 -10.63
C LEU A 139 11.39 10.23 -10.52
N ASN A 140 10.93 10.95 -11.54
CA ASN A 140 9.62 11.60 -11.53
C ASN A 140 8.50 10.57 -11.30
N THR A 141 8.58 9.43 -11.99
CA THR A 141 7.62 8.33 -11.84
C THR A 141 7.62 7.79 -10.41
N LEU A 142 8.79 7.61 -9.80
CA LEU A 142 8.91 7.14 -8.42
C LEU A 142 8.31 8.14 -7.42
N VAL A 143 8.53 9.44 -7.62
CA VAL A 143 7.98 10.50 -6.76
C VAL A 143 6.45 10.60 -6.90
N TYR A 144 5.92 10.53 -8.13
CA TYR A 144 4.46 10.49 -8.33
C TYR A 144 3.82 9.26 -7.70
N ASN A 145 4.40 8.07 -7.90
CA ASN A 145 3.89 6.83 -7.32
C ASN A 145 3.96 6.86 -5.79
N PHE A 146 5.02 7.43 -5.22
CA PHE A 146 5.16 7.66 -3.78
C PHE A 146 4.00 8.50 -3.26
N PHE A 147 3.78 9.69 -3.83
CA PHE A 147 2.70 10.58 -3.37
C PHE A 147 1.30 10.07 -3.68
N ALA A 148 1.16 9.07 -4.57
CA ALA A 148 -0.10 8.44 -4.92
C ALA A 148 -0.43 7.19 -4.08
N LEU A 149 0.38 6.84 -3.07
CA LEU A 149 0.16 5.64 -2.25
C LEU A 149 -1.21 5.68 -1.53
N PRO A 150 -2.18 4.79 -1.87
CA PRO A 150 -3.57 4.93 -1.40
C PRO A 150 -3.75 4.93 0.13
N PRO A 151 -3.08 4.05 0.91
CA PRO A 151 -3.23 4.03 2.37
C PRO A 151 -2.87 5.34 3.09
N ALA A 152 -2.05 6.20 2.49
CA ALA A 152 -1.65 7.48 3.08
C ALA A 152 -2.51 8.67 2.61
N GLN A 153 -3.33 8.50 1.55
CA GLN A 153 -3.99 9.62 0.87
C GLN A 153 -4.82 10.51 1.78
N LYS A 154 -5.61 9.95 2.69
CA LYS A 154 -6.49 10.74 3.56
C LYS A 154 -5.71 11.78 4.38
N ALA A 155 -4.63 11.36 5.02
CA ALA A 155 -3.78 12.24 5.82
C ALA A 155 -2.92 13.16 4.93
N PHE A 156 -2.43 12.64 3.79
CA PHE A 156 -1.72 13.43 2.79
C PHE A 156 -2.53 14.61 2.27
N CYS A 157 -3.80 14.41 1.92
CA CYS A 157 -4.68 15.47 1.44
C CYS A 157 -4.84 16.62 2.44
N GLN A 158 -4.94 16.30 3.74
CA GLN A 158 -5.01 17.30 4.80
C GLN A 158 -3.70 18.09 4.91
N LYS A 159 -2.54 17.44 4.80
CA LYS A 159 -1.25 18.14 4.78
C LYS A 159 -1.08 18.98 3.53
N ALA A 160 -1.46 18.48 2.36
CA ALA A 160 -1.35 19.21 1.11
C ALA A 160 -2.13 20.54 1.13
N VAL A 161 -3.34 20.56 1.71
CA VAL A 161 -4.10 21.82 1.90
C VAL A 161 -3.32 22.79 2.79
N ALA A 162 -2.86 22.35 3.96
CA ALA A 162 -2.13 23.20 4.90
C ALA A 162 -0.83 23.75 4.28
N THR A 163 -0.06 22.89 3.61
CA THR A 163 1.19 23.26 2.94
C THR A 163 0.94 24.25 1.80
N MET A 164 -0.08 24.05 0.96
CA MET A 164 -0.40 25.01 -0.10
C MET A 164 -0.87 26.36 0.45
N THR A 165 -1.64 26.37 1.55
CA THR A 165 -2.02 27.63 2.21
C THR A 165 -0.80 28.43 2.67
N ILE A 166 0.21 27.76 3.24
CA ILE A 166 1.47 28.41 3.62
C ILE A 166 2.20 28.91 2.36
N ILE A 167 2.43 28.04 1.37
CA ILE A 167 3.18 28.37 0.15
C ILE A 167 2.60 29.59 -0.56
N ASN A 168 1.27 29.69 -0.68
CA ASN A 168 0.61 30.80 -1.37
C ASN A 168 0.80 32.15 -0.68
N GLY A 169 1.23 32.19 0.59
CA GLY A 169 1.55 33.42 1.32
C GLY A 169 3.04 33.78 1.34
N LEU A 170 3.93 32.96 0.76
CA LEU A 170 5.37 33.18 0.79
C LEU A 170 5.84 34.10 -0.35
N THR A 171 6.98 34.76 -0.15
CA THR A 171 7.77 35.34 -1.24
C THR A 171 8.53 34.25 -2.00
N PRO A 172 9.05 34.52 -3.21
CA PRO A 172 9.89 33.57 -3.96
C PRO A 172 11.08 33.02 -3.16
N GLU A 173 11.78 33.89 -2.41
CA GLU A 173 12.94 33.54 -1.61
C GLU A 173 12.54 32.66 -0.42
N ALA A 174 11.44 33.03 0.26
CA ALA A 174 10.91 32.27 1.36
C ALA A 174 10.38 30.89 0.91
N LEU A 175 9.81 30.78 -0.28
CA LEU A 175 9.39 29.51 -0.87
C LEU A 175 10.58 28.57 -1.08
N ALA A 176 11.68 29.06 -1.67
CA ALA A 176 12.88 28.25 -1.89
C ALA A 176 13.47 27.73 -0.56
N ALA A 177 13.50 28.57 0.47
CA ALA A 177 13.96 28.18 1.81
C ALA A 177 13.01 27.20 2.52
N TYR A 178 11.70 27.31 2.28
CA TYR A 178 10.69 26.46 2.91
C TYR A 178 10.55 25.09 2.25
N ALA A 179 10.94 24.96 0.97
CA ALA A 179 10.68 23.74 0.19
C ALA A 179 11.14 22.42 0.83
N PRO A 180 12.33 22.30 1.45
CA PRO A 180 12.72 21.05 2.13
C PRO A 180 11.81 20.70 3.31
N LYS A 181 11.39 21.71 4.09
CA LYS A 181 10.46 21.52 5.20
C LYS A 181 9.07 21.13 4.69
N ALA A 182 8.57 21.81 3.66
CA ALA A 182 7.31 21.48 3.01
C ALA A 182 7.31 20.03 2.50
N LEU A 183 8.43 19.59 1.90
CA LEU A 183 8.59 18.23 1.41
C LEU A 183 8.52 17.22 2.56
N ASP A 184 9.22 17.49 3.67
CA ASP A 184 9.17 16.63 4.85
C ASP A 184 7.76 16.52 5.47
N GLU A 185 7.03 17.64 5.52
CA GLU A 185 5.63 17.70 5.99
C GLU A 185 4.68 16.91 5.08
N LEU A 186 4.89 16.95 3.76
CA LEU A 186 4.11 16.19 2.78
C LEU A 186 4.40 14.69 2.84
N GLU A 187 5.62 14.28 3.20
CA GLU A 187 6.02 12.88 3.33
C GLU A 187 5.56 12.23 4.65
N GLN A 188 5.34 13.03 5.69
CA GLN A 188 5.02 12.56 7.03
C GLN A 188 3.86 11.54 7.07
N PRO A 189 2.72 11.74 6.38
CA PRO A 189 1.62 10.76 6.33
C PRO A 189 1.98 9.37 5.79
N PHE A 190 2.97 9.30 4.90
CA PHE A 190 3.46 8.06 4.31
C PHE A 190 4.39 7.34 5.29
N ARG A 191 5.26 8.07 5.99
CA ARG A 191 6.12 7.52 7.05
C ARG A 191 5.31 6.99 8.22
N ASP A 192 4.26 7.69 8.63
CA ASP A 192 3.34 7.21 9.66
C ASP A 192 2.68 5.88 9.24
N PHE A 193 2.25 5.78 7.98
CA PHE A 193 1.68 4.55 7.45
C PHE A 193 2.68 3.38 7.49
N TRP A 194 3.92 3.58 7.06
CA TRP A 194 4.92 2.52 7.09
C TRP A 194 5.29 2.11 8.51
N ALA A 195 5.34 3.05 9.46
CA ALA A 195 5.54 2.73 10.87
C ALA A 195 4.40 1.88 11.44
N GLU A 196 3.14 2.22 11.12
CA GLU A 196 1.97 1.39 11.47
C GLU A 196 2.03 0.00 10.82
N TYR A 197 2.56 -0.08 9.59
CA TYR A 197 2.68 -1.33 8.85
C TYR A 197 3.75 -2.26 9.43
N GLU A 198 4.93 -1.73 9.78
CA GLU A 198 5.97 -2.50 10.47
C GLU A 198 5.47 -3.04 11.82
N ASP A 199 4.72 -2.22 12.56
CA ASP A 199 4.10 -2.63 13.81
C ASP A 199 3.04 -3.72 13.61
N TYR A 200 2.29 -3.66 12.50
CA TYR A 200 1.42 -4.75 12.06
C TYR A 200 2.21 -6.05 11.80
N LEU A 201 3.31 -6.00 11.04
CA LEU A 201 4.13 -7.18 10.74
C LEU A 201 4.71 -7.80 12.03
N ARG A 202 5.17 -6.97 12.97
CA ARG A 202 5.63 -7.42 14.29
C ARG A 202 4.53 -8.16 15.04
N ARG A 203 3.34 -7.56 15.16
CA ARG A 203 2.20 -8.21 15.83
C ARG A 203 1.75 -9.47 15.12
N LEU A 204 1.79 -9.50 13.80
CA LEU A 204 1.43 -10.68 13.02
C LEU A 204 2.39 -11.83 13.33
N GLU A 205 3.69 -11.57 13.40
CA GLU A 205 4.68 -12.58 13.75
C GLU A 205 4.51 -13.08 15.19
N GLU A 206 4.26 -12.18 16.16
CA GLU A 206 3.93 -12.54 17.54
C GLU A 206 2.68 -13.43 17.62
N TRP A 207 1.64 -13.09 16.86
CA TRP A 207 0.41 -13.87 16.75
C TRP A 207 0.69 -15.26 16.14
N ARG A 208 1.47 -15.33 15.04
CA ARG A 208 1.84 -16.59 14.38
C ARG A 208 2.66 -17.50 15.30
N LYS A 209 3.59 -16.96 16.08
CA LYS A 209 4.34 -17.74 17.09
C LYS A 209 3.44 -18.33 18.17
N ARG A 210 2.38 -17.61 18.55
CA ARG A 210 1.45 -18.03 19.61
C ARG A 210 0.37 -19.00 19.13
N PHE A 211 -0.02 -18.91 17.86
CA PHE A 211 -1.25 -19.53 17.35
C PHE A 211 -1.10 -20.33 16.04
N GLY A 212 0.04 -20.23 15.36
CA GLY A 212 0.25 -20.69 13.99
C GLY A 212 0.14 -22.19 13.70
N ALA A 213 -0.14 -23.02 14.71
CA ALA A 213 -0.38 -24.46 14.54
C ALA A 213 -1.70 -24.96 15.17
N THR A 214 -2.49 -24.12 15.86
CA THR A 214 -3.50 -24.64 16.81
C THR A 214 -4.85 -23.90 16.81
N VAL A 215 -5.14 -23.09 15.78
CA VAL A 215 -6.24 -22.13 15.88
C VAL A 215 -7.18 -22.16 14.68
N LYS A 216 -8.47 -22.39 14.96
CA LYS A 216 -9.56 -22.01 14.05
C LYS A 216 -9.77 -20.50 14.17
N LEU A 217 -9.41 -19.78 13.11
CA LEU A 217 -9.55 -18.33 13.01
C LEU A 217 -11.04 -17.94 12.99
N VAL A 218 -11.45 -17.08 13.92
CA VAL A 218 -12.73 -16.37 13.84
C VAL A 218 -12.40 -14.91 13.58
N GLY A 219 -12.64 -14.45 12.36
CA GLY A 219 -12.41 -13.08 11.92
C GLY A 219 -13.61 -12.50 11.16
N PRO A 220 -13.69 -11.18 10.94
CA PRO A 220 -14.84 -10.52 10.30
C PRO A 220 -14.96 -10.73 8.78
N VAL A 221 -14.16 -11.63 8.19
CA VAL A 221 -14.23 -11.97 6.77
C VAL A 221 -14.87 -13.34 6.68
N GLY A 222 -16.00 -13.40 5.96
CA GLY A 222 -16.87 -14.57 5.85
C GLY A 222 -16.11 -15.86 5.60
N GLY A 223 -16.63 -16.93 6.20
CA GLY A 223 -15.98 -18.23 6.25
C GLY A 223 -15.66 -18.79 4.88
N ASP A 224 -14.38 -18.87 4.59
CA ASP A 224 -13.75 -19.93 3.82
C ASP A 224 -12.59 -20.45 4.68
N ASP A 225 -12.56 -21.76 4.90
CA ASP A 225 -11.57 -22.43 5.75
C ASP A 225 -10.15 -22.21 5.22
N LEU A 226 -9.39 -21.30 5.85
CA LEU A 226 -7.96 -21.06 5.58
C LEU A 226 -7.04 -22.23 6.01
N ASN A 227 -7.58 -23.40 6.35
CA ASN A 227 -6.79 -24.57 6.76
C ASN A 227 -6.30 -25.43 5.58
N ASP A 228 -6.79 -25.21 4.36
CA ASP A 228 -6.41 -26.02 3.18
C ASP A 228 -5.43 -25.32 2.22
N HIS A 229 -4.69 -24.31 2.68
CA HIS A 229 -3.55 -23.78 1.93
C HIS A 229 -2.25 -24.12 2.67
N GLU A 230 -1.56 -25.14 2.16
CA GLU A 230 -0.12 -25.30 2.35
C GLU A 230 0.54 -23.94 2.13
N PRO A 231 1.43 -23.47 3.04
CA PRO A 231 2.07 -22.18 2.87
C PRO A 231 2.75 -22.16 1.50
N PRO A 232 2.44 -21.20 0.62
CA PRO A 232 3.14 -21.12 -0.65
C PRO A 232 4.63 -21.00 -0.33
N ALA A 233 5.44 -21.84 -0.98
CA ALA A 233 6.88 -21.73 -0.96
C ALA A 233 7.28 -20.26 -1.18
N PRO A 234 8.38 -19.77 -0.58
CA PRO A 234 8.77 -18.37 -0.68
C PRO A 234 8.93 -17.98 -2.15
N THR A 235 7.88 -17.38 -2.72
CA THR A 235 7.89 -16.85 -4.06
C THR A 235 8.67 -15.55 -4.03
N ALA A 236 9.60 -15.40 -4.97
CA ALA A 236 10.40 -14.19 -5.13
C ALA A 236 9.52 -12.92 -5.12
N PRO A 237 10.03 -11.78 -4.60
CA PRO A 237 9.25 -10.57 -4.39
C PRO A 237 8.60 -10.08 -5.70
N ALA A 238 7.33 -9.70 -5.62
CA ALA A 238 6.69 -8.93 -6.67
C ALA A 238 7.32 -7.52 -6.69
N PRO A 239 7.86 -7.04 -7.82
CA PRO A 239 8.33 -5.66 -7.92
C PRO A 239 7.12 -4.72 -7.83
N MET A 240 7.28 -3.61 -7.11
CA MET A 240 6.34 -2.50 -7.19
C MET A 240 6.14 -2.11 -8.67
N GLY A 241 4.91 -2.27 -9.16
CA GLY A 241 4.44 -1.73 -10.44
C GLY A 241 4.59 -2.65 -11.65
N GLN A 242 3.59 -3.49 -11.90
CA GLN A 242 3.20 -3.81 -13.27
C GLN A 242 2.04 -2.87 -13.64
N VAL A 243 2.33 -1.91 -14.51
CA VAL A 243 1.32 -1.06 -15.18
C VAL A 243 0.63 -1.88 -16.28
N PRO A 244 -0.70 -1.81 -16.43
CA PRO A 244 -1.33 -2.10 -17.72
C PRO A 244 -0.73 -1.16 -18.77
N ALA A 245 -0.38 -1.71 -19.94
CA ALA A 245 0.11 -0.94 -21.08
C ALA A 245 -1.02 -0.08 -21.68
N THR A 246 -1.36 1.01 -21.00
CA THR A 246 -2.20 2.08 -21.54
C THR A 246 -1.26 3.25 -21.86
N PRO A 247 -1.30 3.84 -23.07
CA PRO A 247 -0.41 4.95 -23.40
C PRO A 247 -0.86 6.18 -22.58
N MET A 248 -0.17 6.48 -21.48
CA MET A 248 -0.28 7.78 -20.82
C MET A 248 0.72 8.75 -21.46
N GLN A 249 0.26 9.96 -21.76
CA GLN A 249 1.09 11.07 -22.22
C GLN A 249 2.25 11.35 -21.26
N ARG A 250 3.37 11.84 -21.81
CA ARG A 250 4.64 12.06 -21.13
C ARG A 250 4.46 13.10 -20.01
N PRO A 251 4.84 12.83 -18.75
CA PRO A 251 4.71 13.78 -17.65
C PRO A 251 5.42 15.12 -17.87
N SER A 252 6.51 15.11 -18.66
CA SER A 252 7.25 16.31 -19.08
C SER A 252 6.45 17.27 -19.99
N ASP A 253 5.32 16.84 -20.55
CA ASP A 253 4.46 17.69 -21.40
C ASP A 253 3.43 18.50 -20.59
N MET A 254 3.38 18.36 -19.25
CA MET A 254 2.58 19.23 -18.38
C MET A 254 3.29 20.57 -18.13
N ILE A 255 3.49 21.32 -19.22
CA ILE A 255 4.00 22.69 -19.22
C ILE A 255 2.91 23.61 -18.62
N LEU A 256 3.34 24.60 -17.83
CA LEU A 256 2.52 25.74 -17.41
C LEU A 256 1.78 26.31 -18.64
N PRO A 257 0.50 26.70 -18.56
CA PRO A 257 -0.17 27.30 -19.71
C PRO A 257 0.54 28.59 -20.11
N ASP A 258 1.11 28.62 -21.32
CA ASP A 258 1.48 29.86 -21.98
C ASP A 258 0.21 30.68 -22.24
N ALA A 259 0.30 31.99 -22.02
CA ALA A 259 -0.75 32.96 -22.33
C ALA A 259 -1.09 32.97 -23.84
N PRO A 260 -2.31 33.38 -24.25
CA PRO A 260 -2.85 33.00 -25.55
C PRO A 260 -2.28 33.85 -26.69
N ALA A 261 -1.89 33.19 -27.78
CA ALA A 261 -1.78 33.80 -29.10
C ALA A 261 -2.59 32.98 -30.12
N SER A 262 -3.71 33.57 -30.52
CA SER A 262 -4.52 33.45 -31.74
C SER A 262 -4.37 32.24 -32.69
N ALA A 263 -5.50 31.61 -33.00
CA ALA A 263 -5.71 30.66 -34.12
C ALA A 263 -5.79 31.39 -35.49
N PRO A 264 -5.68 30.71 -36.67
CA PRO A 264 -6.70 29.75 -37.14
C PRO A 264 -6.19 28.47 -37.89
N ALA A 265 -7.12 27.51 -38.05
CA ALA A 265 -7.05 26.20 -38.75
C ALA A 265 -7.23 26.34 -40.30
N PRO A 266 -7.33 25.30 -41.19
CA PRO A 266 -7.63 23.86 -40.98
C PRO A 266 -6.83 22.81 -41.82
N ALA A 267 -7.26 21.53 -41.69
CA ALA A 267 -6.58 20.25 -41.96
C ALA A 267 -6.77 19.61 -43.37
N ALA A 268 -5.96 18.55 -43.67
CA ALA A 268 -6.30 17.22 -44.27
C ALA A 268 -5.05 16.54 -44.93
N PRO A 269 -5.07 15.26 -45.40
CA PRO A 269 -5.35 13.99 -44.69
C PRO A 269 -4.22 12.92 -44.88
N ALA A 270 -4.34 11.78 -44.17
CA ALA A 270 -3.43 10.62 -44.22
C ALA A 270 -3.69 9.65 -45.41
N PRO A 271 -2.75 8.74 -45.75
CA PRO A 271 -3.06 7.51 -46.48
C PRO A 271 -2.87 6.22 -45.65
N ALA A 272 -3.55 5.18 -46.14
CA ALA A 272 -3.95 3.95 -45.47
C ALA A 272 -2.93 2.78 -45.49
N VAL A 273 -3.19 1.79 -44.62
CA VAL A 273 -2.58 0.45 -44.52
C VAL A 273 -3.29 -0.52 -45.48
N PRO A 274 -2.60 -1.58 -45.95
CA PRO A 274 -3.26 -2.90 -45.96
C PRO A 274 -2.36 -4.07 -45.50
N GLY A 275 -2.94 -4.98 -44.68
CA GLY A 275 -2.51 -6.39 -44.58
C GLY A 275 -2.46 -7.00 -43.16
N THR A 276 -3.37 -7.95 -42.89
CA THR A 276 -3.33 -8.99 -41.82
C THR A 276 -3.89 -10.30 -42.45
N PRO A 277 -3.77 -11.52 -41.86
CA PRO A 277 -3.07 -11.93 -40.63
C PRO A 277 -2.24 -13.25 -40.73
N GLY A 278 -1.29 -13.43 -39.80
CA GLY A 278 -0.68 -14.74 -39.48
C GLY A 278 -0.37 -14.82 -37.99
N ALA A 279 -0.90 -15.84 -37.30
CA ALA A 279 -0.78 -16.01 -35.84
C ALA A 279 0.67 -16.37 -35.42
N PRO A 280 1.18 -15.83 -34.29
CA PRO A 280 2.58 -16.02 -33.88
C PRO A 280 2.82 -17.33 -33.09
N PRO A 281 4.04 -17.90 -33.15
CA PRO A 281 4.43 -19.01 -32.29
C PRO A 281 4.67 -18.55 -30.84
N ARG A 282 4.41 -19.46 -29.90
CA ARG A 282 4.47 -19.26 -28.45
C ARG A 282 5.92 -19.12 -27.98
N VAL A 283 6.32 -17.91 -27.59
CA VAL A 283 7.58 -17.66 -26.87
C VAL A 283 7.32 -17.88 -25.37
N VAL A 284 8.09 -18.78 -24.76
CA VAL A 284 8.12 -19.01 -23.31
C VAL A 284 9.16 -18.04 -22.71
N PRO A 285 8.77 -17.07 -21.87
CA PRO A 285 9.75 -16.19 -21.23
C PRO A 285 10.34 -16.87 -20.00
N THR A 286 11.63 -17.21 -20.06
CA THR A 286 12.44 -17.48 -18.88
C THR A 286 12.84 -16.13 -18.28
N GLN A 287 12.21 -15.70 -17.18
CA GLN A 287 12.59 -14.45 -16.49
C GLN A 287 13.69 -14.72 -15.44
N PRO A 288 14.85 -14.05 -15.51
CA PRO A 288 15.79 -13.96 -14.39
C PRO A 288 15.21 -13.07 -13.28
N GLN A 289 15.53 -13.40 -12.02
CA GLN A 289 14.99 -12.75 -10.83
C GLN A 289 15.26 -11.24 -10.79
N VAL A 290 14.19 -10.45 -10.65
CA VAL A 290 14.24 -8.97 -10.67
C VAL A 290 14.59 -8.46 -9.26
N GLN A 291 15.78 -7.88 -9.12
CA GLN A 291 16.14 -7.03 -7.97
C GLN A 291 15.21 -5.82 -7.91
N ALA A 292 14.87 -5.38 -6.68
CA ALA A 292 14.16 -4.12 -6.47
C ALA A 292 14.88 -2.98 -7.21
N PRO A 293 14.16 -2.11 -7.94
CA PRO A 293 14.79 -1.07 -8.72
C PRO A 293 15.61 -0.14 -7.83
N LYS A 294 16.92 -0.06 -8.08
CA LYS A 294 17.82 0.86 -7.39
C LYS A 294 17.37 2.29 -7.70
N LEU A 295 16.88 2.99 -6.67
CA LEU A 295 16.53 4.40 -6.72
C LEU A 295 17.69 5.20 -7.36
N PRO A 296 17.43 6.01 -8.40
CA PRO A 296 18.48 6.78 -9.04
C PRO A 296 19.07 7.79 -8.05
N LEU A 297 20.38 8.01 -8.15
CA LEU A 297 21.03 9.01 -7.30
C LEU A 297 20.60 10.41 -7.72
N GLN A 298 20.08 11.19 -6.80
CA GLN A 298 19.66 12.56 -7.10
C GLN A 298 20.89 13.46 -7.29
N PRO A 299 20.97 14.29 -8.35
CA PRO A 299 22.01 15.31 -8.49
C PRO A 299 22.04 16.17 -7.22
N VAL A 300 23.20 16.28 -6.58
CA VAL A 300 23.36 17.13 -5.40
C VAL A 300 23.40 18.59 -5.88
N PRO A 301 22.73 19.54 -5.20
CA PRO A 301 22.86 20.95 -5.54
C PRO A 301 24.33 21.38 -5.53
N ALA A 302 24.77 22.12 -6.55
CA ALA A 302 26.07 22.77 -6.50
C ALA A 302 26.11 23.75 -5.31
N PRO A 303 27.22 23.84 -4.56
CA PRO A 303 27.35 24.86 -3.53
C PRO A 303 27.22 26.26 -4.14
N PRO A 304 26.65 27.24 -3.41
CA PRO A 304 26.56 28.61 -3.92
C PRO A 304 27.97 29.13 -4.20
N GLU A 305 28.19 29.65 -5.41
CA GLU A 305 29.42 30.36 -5.75
C GLU A 305 29.50 31.61 -4.86
N THR A 306 30.58 31.70 -4.07
CA THR A 306 30.91 32.83 -3.18
C THR A 306 31.43 34.03 -3.94
#